data_AF-A0A0P6IUC0-F1
#
_entry.id   AF-A0A0P6IUC0-F1
#
_cell.length_a   1.000
_cell.length_b   1.000
_cell.length_c   1.000
_cell.angle_alpha   90.00
_cell.angle_beta   90.00
_cell.angle_gamma   90.00
#
_symmetry.space_group_name_H-M   'P 1'
#
loop_
_entity.id
_entity.type
_entity.pdbx_description
1 polymer ?
#
loop_
_entity_poly.entity_id
_entity_poly.type
_entity_poly.pdbx_seq_one_letter_code
_entity_poly.pdbx_strand_id
1 'polypeptide(L)'
;MILGSVVILPSLCLLVIATMSHQTYAKNITCWELPCRQNRYHFDCCIRKLEIDDGTTIESANFAKQQYILLEDSNIYTVSPQLFQLMTDAKMLEIIGGFVPWVYLRPSLTMLTITDSQTKQIFIDPEQKKYRLIWLEVRNITMKELPQNLNQLRDLEHIGLVDSGLEFLVMDQFDGLNKLEELNLSGNNIARIYVNFPMRLPSLRCLQLNDNQLTAIDLSFWHMPELTTFDLSSNQLKYMAHYNSNQFDKLCAIKAERNKWNCKWLEEFLHACFHFRGYGFSEQQVECDEDVEWRENCCYGNETDVGYLEYLREMQLI
;
A
#
# COMPACT_ATOMS: atom_id res chain seq x y z
N MET A 1 34.46 -43.34 -29.23
CA MET A 1 34.44 -42.45 -30.42
C MET A 1 33.32 -42.96 -31.31
N ILE A 2 32.20 -42.30 -31.55
CA ILE A 2 31.82 -40.88 -31.45
C ILE A 2 30.40 -40.78 -30.87
N LEU A 3 30.19 -39.77 -30.04
CA LEU A 3 28.92 -39.32 -29.48
C LEU A 3 27.95 -38.89 -30.58
N GLY A 4 26.69 -39.34 -30.49
CA GLY A 4 25.56 -38.76 -31.21
C GLY A 4 24.64 -38.06 -30.22
N SER A 5 24.88 -36.77 -30.01
CA SER A 5 24.12 -35.88 -29.15
C SER A 5 22.68 -35.75 -29.66
N VAL A 6 21.70 -36.25 -28.91
CA VAL A 6 20.29 -35.88 -29.12
C VAL A 6 20.09 -34.52 -28.46
N VAL A 7 19.90 -33.51 -29.31
CA VAL A 7 19.51 -32.15 -28.92
C VAL A 7 18.10 -32.23 -28.33
N ILE A 8 17.97 -32.08 -27.02
CA ILE A 8 16.68 -31.84 -26.36
C ILE A 8 16.38 -30.35 -26.52
N LEU A 9 15.39 -30.04 -27.36
CA LEU A 9 14.80 -28.70 -27.44
C LEU A 9 13.92 -28.45 -26.19
N PRO A 10 14.08 -27.32 -25.46
CA PRO A 10 13.19 -26.98 -24.35
C PRO A 10 12.09 -26.04 -24.85
N SER A 11 10.96 -26.59 -25.30
CA SER A 11 9.73 -25.81 -25.48
C SER A 11 8.58 -26.70 -25.95
N LEU A 12 7.78 -27.21 -25.02
CA LEU A 12 6.39 -27.62 -25.28
C LEU A 12 5.64 -27.71 -23.95
N CYS A 13 4.99 -26.60 -23.57
CA CYS A 13 3.85 -26.61 -22.66
C CYS A 13 2.72 -27.37 -23.38
N LEU A 14 2.38 -28.56 -22.91
CA LEU A 14 1.19 -29.28 -23.36
C LEU A 14 -0.05 -28.65 -22.70
N LEU A 15 -0.76 -27.83 -23.47
CA LEU A 15 -2.16 -27.51 -23.24
C LEU A 15 -2.98 -28.78 -23.54
N VAL A 16 -3.60 -29.38 -22.52
CA VAL A 16 -4.66 -30.38 -22.74
C VAL A 16 -5.99 -29.72 -22.40
N ILE A 17 -6.69 -29.24 -23.43
CA ILE A 17 -8.12 -28.94 -23.34
C ILE A 17 -8.83 -30.28 -23.18
N ALA A 18 -9.52 -30.49 -22.06
CA ALA A 18 -10.50 -31.54 -21.92
C ALA A 18 -11.82 -30.91 -21.50
N THR A 19 -12.74 -30.77 -22.46
CA THR A 19 -14.12 -30.38 -22.21
C THR A 19 -14.95 -31.56 -21.74
N MET A 20 -15.93 -31.27 -20.86
CA MET A 20 -17.11 -32.05 -20.49
C MET A 20 -17.00 -33.02 -19.28
N SER A 21 -16.91 -32.45 -18.08
CA SER A 21 -17.66 -32.89 -16.88
C SER A 21 -17.43 -31.87 -15.75
N HIS A 22 -18.40 -31.73 -14.84
CA HIS A 22 -18.40 -30.80 -13.70
C HIS A 22 -17.36 -31.14 -12.62
N GLN A 23 -16.10 -31.39 -12.98
CA GLN A 23 -14.99 -31.54 -12.03
C GLN A 23 -13.72 -30.96 -12.64
N THR A 24 -13.48 -29.68 -12.35
CA THR A 24 -12.23 -28.96 -12.59
C THR A 24 -11.15 -29.51 -11.67
N TYR A 25 -10.49 -30.60 -12.08
CA TYR A 25 -9.22 -31.00 -11.46
C TYR A 25 -8.12 -30.08 -12.00
N ALA A 26 -7.47 -29.32 -11.13
CA ALA A 26 -6.24 -28.60 -11.43
C ALA A 26 -5.20 -29.61 -11.97
N LYS A 27 -5.12 -29.73 -13.29
CA LYS A 27 -4.18 -30.63 -13.96
C LYS A 27 -2.80 -29.99 -13.91
N ASN A 28 -1.98 -30.44 -12.96
CA ASN A 28 -0.53 -30.21 -12.87
C ASN A 28 -0.07 -28.75 -13.02
N ILE A 29 -0.12 -27.99 -11.94
CA ILE A 29 0.68 -26.77 -11.79
C ILE A 29 2.14 -27.23 -11.81
N THR A 30 2.89 -26.89 -12.86
CA THR A 30 4.32 -27.19 -12.94
C THR A 30 5.10 -25.91 -13.19
N CYS A 31 5.71 -25.38 -12.14
CA CYS A 31 6.68 -24.29 -12.25
C CYS A 31 8.00 -24.85 -12.78
N TRP A 32 8.17 -24.84 -14.10
CA TRP A 32 9.48 -24.96 -14.72
C TRP A 32 10.08 -23.56 -14.79
N GLU A 33 11.36 -23.46 -14.38
CA GLU A 33 12.19 -22.24 -14.34
C GLU A 33 12.09 -21.44 -15.65
N LEU A 34 11.06 -20.61 -15.77
CA LEU A 34 10.82 -19.76 -16.94
C LEU A 34 10.66 -18.33 -16.43
N PRO A 35 11.45 -17.37 -16.93
CA PRO A 35 11.39 -15.99 -16.49
C PRO A 35 10.02 -15.41 -16.82
N CYS A 36 9.28 -14.95 -15.80
CA CYS A 36 7.91 -14.51 -16.02
C CYS A 36 7.78 -13.11 -16.62
N ARG A 37 8.84 -12.31 -16.45
CA ARG A 37 9.04 -11.03 -17.14
C ARG A 37 10.43 -11.03 -17.76
N GLN A 38 10.55 -10.53 -18.98
CA GLN A 38 11.85 -10.15 -19.51
C GLN A 38 12.42 -9.08 -18.56
N ASN A 39 13.47 -9.43 -17.82
CA ASN A 39 14.14 -8.63 -16.78
C ASN A 39 13.32 -8.36 -15.51
N ARG A 40 13.55 -9.16 -14.46
CA ARG A 40 14.26 -8.65 -13.28
C ARG A 40 14.83 -9.69 -12.31
N TYR A 41 14.38 -10.95 -12.32
CA TYR A 41 15.00 -12.01 -11.52
C TYR A 41 14.95 -13.36 -12.26
N HIS A 42 16.07 -14.11 -12.24
CA HIS A 42 16.22 -15.37 -12.98
C HIS A 42 15.65 -16.59 -12.23
N PHE A 43 14.81 -16.40 -11.19
CA PHE A 43 14.47 -17.46 -10.23
C PHE A 43 12.97 -17.55 -9.89
N ASP A 44 12.10 -17.16 -10.82
CA ASP A 44 10.68 -16.95 -10.54
C ASP A 44 9.82 -18.18 -10.87
N CYS A 45 9.03 -18.66 -9.90
CA CYS A 45 7.91 -19.57 -10.19
C CYS A 45 6.70 -18.72 -10.52
N CYS A 46 6.20 -18.85 -11.75
CA CYS A 46 5.10 -18.06 -12.22
C CYS A 46 3.97 -18.93 -12.71
N ILE A 47 2.81 -18.68 -12.14
CA ILE A 47 1.64 -19.50 -12.33
C ILE A 47 0.54 -18.59 -12.85
N ARG A 48 0.10 -18.89 -14.07
CA ARG A 48 -0.91 -18.12 -14.78
C ARG A 48 -2.22 -18.87 -14.83
N LYS A 49 -3.34 -18.17 -14.63
CA LYS A 49 -4.69 -18.72 -14.82
C LYS A 49 -4.92 -20.00 -14.02
N LEU A 50 -4.40 -20.03 -12.81
CA LEU A 50 -4.64 -21.12 -11.89
C LEU A 50 -6.09 -21.07 -11.40
N GLU A 51 -6.80 -22.18 -11.50
CA GLU A 51 -8.15 -22.36 -10.98
C GLU A 51 -8.11 -23.28 -9.76
N ILE A 52 -8.46 -22.75 -8.59
CA ILE A 52 -8.65 -23.50 -7.33
C ILE A 52 -10.01 -23.10 -6.77
N ASP A 53 -10.99 -23.98 -6.95
CA ASP A 53 -12.38 -23.76 -6.58
C ASP A 53 -12.62 -24.04 -5.09
N ASP A 54 -12.05 -25.12 -4.55
CA ASP A 54 -12.06 -25.45 -3.13
C ASP A 54 -10.79 -26.22 -2.72
N GLY A 55 -10.56 -26.41 -1.42
CA GLY A 55 -9.35 -27.05 -0.90
C GLY A 55 -9.11 -28.50 -1.35
N THR A 56 -10.08 -29.13 -2.04
CA THR A 56 -9.96 -30.52 -2.52
C THR A 56 -9.16 -30.63 -3.83
N THR A 57 -8.97 -29.52 -4.56
CA THR A 57 -8.29 -29.52 -5.87
C THR A 57 -6.75 -29.55 -5.79
N ILE A 58 -6.19 -29.57 -4.58
CA ILE A 58 -4.77 -29.25 -4.31
C ILE A 58 -3.87 -30.49 -4.24
N GLU A 59 -4.42 -31.70 -4.11
CA GLU A 59 -3.66 -32.92 -3.78
C GLU A 59 -2.61 -33.36 -4.83
N SER A 60 -2.76 -32.94 -6.09
CA SER A 60 -1.84 -33.33 -7.19
C SER A 60 -0.90 -32.21 -7.64
N ALA A 61 -1.00 -31.02 -7.05
CA ALA A 61 -0.19 -29.89 -7.46
C ALA A 61 1.25 -29.99 -6.91
N ASN A 62 2.24 -29.82 -7.79
CA ASN A 62 3.66 -29.88 -7.43
C ASN A 62 4.32 -28.53 -7.71
N PHE A 63 4.55 -27.76 -6.65
CA PHE A 63 5.27 -26.49 -6.74
C PHE A 63 6.75 -26.80 -6.59
N ALA A 64 7.55 -26.27 -7.50
CA ALA A 64 8.99 -26.35 -7.34
C ALA A 64 9.43 -25.48 -6.14
N LYS A 65 10.68 -25.66 -5.72
CA LYS A 65 11.24 -25.04 -4.51
C LYS A 65 11.70 -23.60 -4.77
N GLN A 66 10.78 -22.72 -5.16
CA GLN A 66 11.08 -21.31 -5.39
C GLN A 66 10.78 -20.46 -4.16
N GLN A 67 11.64 -19.47 -3.94
CA GLN A 67 11.45 -18.47 -2.89
C GLN A 67 10.50 -17.36 -3.32
N TYR A 68 10.42 -17.10 -4.63
CA TYR A 68 9.52 -16.12 -5.22
C TYR A 68 8.45 -16.83 -6.05
N ILE A 69 7.19 -16.54 -5.74
CA ILE A 69 6.03 -17.07 -6.45
C ILE A 69 5.17 -15.90 -6.93
N LEU A 70 4.89 -15.89 -8.23
CA LEU A 70 3.94 -14.99 -8.86
C LEU A 70 2.69 -15.77 -9.29
N LEU A 71 1.54 -15.34 -8.80
CA LEU A 71 0.22 -15.79 -9.23
C LEU A 71 -0.38 -14.70 -10.13
N GLU A 72 -0.50 -14.97 -11.42
CA GLU A 72 -0.99 -14.02 -12.41
C GLU A 72 -2.33 -14.49 -12.97
N ASP A 73 -3.32 -13.60 -13.02
CA ASP A 73 -4.68 -13.84 -13.53
C ASP A 73 -5.32 -15.14 -13.01
N SER A 74 -5.08 -15.46 -11.75
CA SER A 74 -5.50 -16.73 -11.13
C SER A 74 -6.82 -16.59 -10.39
N ASN A 75 -7.69 -17.60 -10.49
CA ASN A 75 -8.95 -17.71 -9.78
C ASN A 75 -8.79 -18.69 -8.62
N ILE A 76 -8.44 -18.16 -7.44
CA ILE A 76 -8.16 -18.94 -6.25
C ILE A 76 -9.10 -18.44 -5.17
N TYR A 77 -10.10 -19.24 -4.81
CA TYR A 77 -11.08 -18.82 -3.81
C TYR A 77 -10.40 -18.37 -2.52
N THR A 78 -9.40 -19.11 -2.04
CA THR A 78 -8.59 -18.70 -0.89
C THR A 78 -7.15 -19.16 -1.03
N VAL A 79 -6.19 -18.26 -0.79
CA VAL A 79 -4.79 -18.67 -0.57
C VAL A 79 -4.70 -19.20 0.85
N SER A 80 -4.92 -20.51 1.00
CA SER A 80 -5.08 -21.18 2.29
C SER A 80 -3.75 -21.67 2.88
N PRO A 81 -3.71 -21.98 4.19
CA PRO A 81 -2.57 -22.68 4.79
C PRO A 81 -2.20 -23.98 4.04
N GLN A 82 -3.18 -24.73 3.53
CA GLN A 82 -2.97 -25.95 2.76
C GLN A 82 -2.25 -25.66 1.44
N LEU A 83 -2.60 -24.58 0.73
CA LEU A 83 -1.90 -24.18 -0.48
C LEU A 83 -0.43 -23.81 -0.18
N PHE A 84 -0.18 -23.15 0.96
CA PHE A 84 1.18 -22.87 1.41
C PHE A 84 1.99 -24.10 1.80
N GLN A 85 1.36 -25.23 2.15
CA GLN A 85 2.07 -26.49 2.37
C GLN A 85 2.69 -27.04 1.09
N LEU A 86 2.18 -26.65 -0.07
CA LEU A 86 2.81 -27.00 -1.34
C LEU A 86 3.92 -26.03 -1.72
N MET A 87 3.80 -24.77 -1.34
CA MET A 87 4.77 -23.70 -1.61
C MET A 87 5.80 -23.57 -0.47
N THR A 88 6.40 -24.69 -0.04
CA THR A 88 7.15 -24.77 1.23
C THR A 88 8.29 -23.76 1.37
N ASP A 89 9.02 -23.48 0.29
CA ASP A 89 10.18 -22.58 0.30
C ASP A 89 9.85 -21.12 -0.01
N ALA A 90 8.58 -20.81 -0.29
CA ALA A 90 8.13 -19.47 -0.64
C ALA A 90 8.38 -18.47 0.50
N LYS A 91 9.04 -17.38 0.14
CA LYS A 91 9.28 -16.21 0.99
C LYS A 91 8.62 -14.94 0.45
N MET A 92 8.44 -14.88 -0.86
CA MET A 92 7.87 -13.75 -1.56
C MET A 92 6.69 -14.25 -2.38
N LEU A 93 5.53 -13.65 -2.17
CA LEU A 93 4.32 -13.95 -2.92
C LEU A 93 3.82 -12.66 -3.57
N GLU A 94 3.69 -12.69 -4.89
CA GLU A 94 3.05 -11.64 -5.67
C GLU A 94 1.78 -12.20 -6.31
N ILE A 95 0.68 -11.46 -6.20
CA ILE A 95 -0.62 -11.80 -6.78
C ILE A 95 -1.03 -10.64 -7.67
N ILE A 96 -1.22 -10.89 -8.97
CA ILE A 96 -1.63 -9.88 -9.94
C ILE A 96 -2.87 -10.38 -10.67
N GLY A 97 -3.93 -9.58 -10.66
CA GLY A 97 -5.15 -9.88 -11.39
C GLY A 97 -5.89 -11.09 -10.83
N GLY A 98 -6.91 -11.52 -11.56
CA GLY A 98 -7.73 -12.68 -11.21
C GLY A 98 -8.69 -12.43 -10.03
N PHE A 99 -9.15 -13.53 -9.42
CA PHE A 99 -10.10 -13.50 -8.31
C PHE A 99 -9.49 -14.25 -7.12
N VAL A 100 -8.96 -13.49 -6.16
CA VAL A 100 -8.34 -14.00 -4.93
C VAL A 100 -8.89 -13.22 -3.72
N PRO A 101 -10.16 -13.44 -3.35
CA PRO A 101 -10.84 -12.64 -2.33
C PRO A 101 -10.25 -12.78 -0.91
N TRP A 102 -9.65 -13.93 -0.57
CA TRP A 102 -9.08 -14.17 0.77
C TRP A 102 -7.64 -14.69 0.70
N VAL A 103 -6.75 -14.05 1.45
CA VAL A 103 -5.35 -14.44 1.55
C VAL A 103 -4.98 -14.69 3.01
N TYR A 104 -4.59 -15.92 3.35
CA TYR A 104 -3.94 -16.21 4.63
C TYR A 104 -2.49 -15.69 4.59
N LEU A 105 -2.06 -14.90 5.57
CA LEU A 105 -0.67 -14.47 5.63
C LEU A 105 0.19 -15.57 6.25
N ARG A 106 0.99 -16.27 5.42
CA ARG A 106 1.92 -17.28 5.94
C ARG A 106 3.03 -16.61 6.77
N PRO A 107 3.32 -17.09 8.00
CA PRO A 107 4.26 -16.40 8.91
C PRO A 107 5.71 -16.30 8.43
N SER A 108 6.12 -17.18 7.51
CA SER A 108 7.47 -17.21 6.95
C SER A 108 7.69 -16.25 5.79
N LEU A 109 6.63 -15.66 5.23
CA LEU A 109 6.76 -14.69 4.14
C LEU A 109 7.51 -13.45 4.62
N THR A 110 8.35 -12.91 3.74
CA THR A 110 9.08 -11.66 3.90
C THR A 110 8.47 -10.56 3.02
N MET A 111 7.79 -10.92 1.94
CA MET A 111 7.10 -9.98 1.04
C MET A 111 5.76 -10.55 0.60
N LEU A 112 4.74 -9.69 0.63
CA LEU A 112 3.45 -9.94 0.02
C LEU A 112 3.08 -8.71 -0.81
N THR A 113 2.87 -8.93 -2.11
CA THR A 113 2.36 -7.91 -3.03
C THR A 113 1.07 -8.40 -3.65
N ILE A 114 0.03 -7.58 -3.63
CA ILE A 114 -1.28 -7.92 -4.19
C ILE A 114 -1.74 -6.75 -5.06
N THR A 115 -2.12 -7.01 -6.30
CA THR A 115 -2.56 -5.99 -7.25
C THR A 115 -3.72 -6.52 -8.09
N ASP A 116 -4.81 -5.76 -8.21
CA ASP A 116 -5.93 -6.06 -9.13
C ASP A 116 -6.61 -7.43 -8.93
N SER A 117 -6.49 -8.06 -7.76
CA SER A 117 -6.92 -9.46 -7.52
C SER A 117 -8.29 -9.59 -6.84
N GLN A 118 -9.04 -8.49 -6.71
CA GLN A 118 -10.31 -8.43 -5.97
C GLN A 118 -10.21 -8.94 -4.52
N THR A 119 -9.02 -8.86 -3.92
CA THR A 119 -8.80 -9.27 -2.53
C THR A 119 -9.64 -8.39 -1.61
N LYS A 120 -10.39 -9.04 -0.71
CA LYS A 120 -11.25 -8.36 0.26
C LYS A 120 -10.61 -8.34 1.64
N GLN A 121 -9.80 -9.35 1.96
CA GLN A 121 -9.20 -9.47 3.27
C GLN A 121 -7.91 -10.29 3.24
N ILE A 122 -6.93 -9.81 4.00
CA ILE A 122 -5.74 -10.55 4.39
C ILE A 122 -5.95 -11.02 5.84
N PHE A 123 -5.88 -12.32 6.06
CA PHE A 123 -6.01 -12.92 7.38
C PHE A 123 -4.64 -13.02 8.05
N ILE A 124 -4.48 -12.34 9.17
CA ILE A 124 -3.31 -12.42 10.06
C ILE A 124 -3.76 -13.16 11.31
N ASP A 125 -3.22 -14.37 11.50
CA ASP A 125 -3.54 -15.24 12.62
C ASP A 125 -3.12 -14.60 13.95
N PRO A 126 -4.05 -14.27 14.85
CA PRO A 126 -3.75 -13.62 16.13
C PRO A 126 -2.95 -14.52 17.09
N GLU A 127 -3.00 -15.84 16.94
CA GLU A 127 -2.28 -16.77 17.81
C GLU A 127 -0.81 -16.94 17.38
N GLN A 128 -0.49 -16.53 16.15
CA GLN A 128 0.86 -16.62 15.61
C GLN A 128 1.76 -15.55 16.24
N LYS A 129 2.81 -16.00 16.94
CA LYS A 129 3.69 -15.11 17.71
C LYS A 129 4.79 -14.40 16.90
N LYS A 130 5.10 -14.89 15.71
CA LYS A 130 6.21 -14.35 14.91
C LYS A 130 5.92 -14.44 13.42
N TYR A 131 5.81 -13.25 12.82
CA TYR A 131 5.86 -13.05 11.38
C TYR A 131 7.25 -12.55 10.99
N ARG A 132 7.63 -12.75 9.72
CA ARG A 132 8.87 -12.23 9.14
C ARG A 132 8.63 -11.22 8.01
N LEU A 133 7.39 -10.75 7.88
CA LEU A 133 6.99 -9.86 6.80
C LEU A 133 7.70 -8.52 6.97
N ILE A 134 8.42 -8.10 5.93
CA ILE A 134 9.15 -6.83 5.85
C ILE A 134 8.39 -5.86 4.94
N TRP A 135 7.79 -6.40 3.87
CA TRP A 135 7.12 -5.63 2.83
C TRP A 135 5.69 -6.11 2.60
N LEU A 136 4.73 -5.21 2.74
CA LEU A 136 3.33 -5.41 2.37
C LEU A 136 2.90 -4.32 1.40
N GLU A 137 2.61 -4.67 0.15
CA GLU A 137 2.04 -3.76 -0.85
C GLU A 137 0.71 -4.35 -1.32
N VAL A 138 -0.34 -3.54 -1.29
CA VAL A 138 -1.67 -3.89 -1.76
C VAL A 138 -2.20 -2.73 -2.57
N ARG A 139 -2.58 -3.01 -3.82
CA ARG A 139 -2.97 -1.98 -4.78
C ARG A 139 -4.25 -2.32 -5.52
N ASN A 140 -5.10 -1.31 -5.70
CA ASN A 140 -6.27 -1.38 -6.56
C ASN A 140 -7.20 -2.56 -6.23
N ILE A 141 -7.58 -2.63 -4.95
CA ILE A 141 -8.53 -3.61 -4.43
C ILE A 141 -9.69 -2.90 -3.72
N THR A 142 -10.67 -3.65 -3.21
CA THR A 142 -11.84 -3.09 -2.52
C THR A 142 -11.82 -3.41 -1.03
N MET A 143 -10.75 -3.04 -0.33
CA MET A 143 -10.62 -3.18 1.12
C MET A 143 -11.16 -1.93 1.81
N LYS A 144 -12.27 -2.08 2.56
CA LYS A 144 -12.84 -0.96 3.32
C LYS A 144 -12.05 -0.62 4.58
N GLU A 145 -11.32 -1.60 5.11
CA GLU A 145 -10.61 -1.52 6.39
C GLU A 145 -9.23 -2.17 6.27
N LEU A 146 -8.32 -1.79 7.16
CA LEU A 146 -7.01 -2.45 7.29
C LEU A 146 -7.17 -3.92 7.69
N PRO A 147 -6.21 -4.80 7.36
CA PRO A 147 -6.14 -6.15 7.92
C PRO A 147 -6.14 -6.10 9.45
N GLN A 148 -6.99 -6.89 10.09
CA GLN A 148 -6.98 -7.04 11.54
C GLN A 148 -5.65 -7.66 11.99
N ASN A 149 -5.17 -7.25 13.17
CA ASN A 149 -3.91 -7.73 13.78
C ASN A 149 -2.64 -7.31 13.01
N LEU A 150 -2.70 -6.22 12.23
CA LEU A 150 -1.54 -5.69 11.51
C LEU A 150 -0.35 -5.38 12.45
N ASN A 151 -0.64 -4.97 13.68
CA ASN A 151 0.33 -4.72 14.75
C ASN A 151 1.15 -5.96 15.16
N GLN A 152 0.81 -7.17 14.71
CA GLN A 152 1.62 -8.37 14.93
C GLN A 152 2.82 -8.47 14.00
N LEU A 153 2.83 -7.71 12.91
CA LEU A 153 3.86 -7.76 11.87
C LEU A 153 5.05 -6.86 12.24
N ARG A 154 5.67 -7.13 13.39
CA ARG A 154 6.68 -6.29 14.05
C ARG A 154 7.97 -6.04 13.25
N ASP A 155 8.19 -6.83 12.21
CA ASP A 155 9.35 -6.72 11.31
C ASP A 155 9.06 -5.88 10.05
N LEU A 156 7.85 -5.35 9.89
CA LEU A 156 7.49 -4.50 8.75
C LEU A 156 8.34 -3.23 8.70
N GLU A 157 8.84 -2.96 7.50
CA GLU A 157 9.57 -1.75 7.13
C GLU A 157 8.76 -0.92 6.11
N HIS A 158 7.92 -1.57 5.30
CA HIS A 158 7.09 -0.91 4.29
C HIS A 158 5.65 -1.44 4.31
N ILE A 159 4.69 -0.51 4.34
CA ILE A 159 3.27 -0.77 4.12
C ILE A 159 2.76 0.19 3.05
N GLY A 160 2.32 -0.36 1.92
CA GLY A 160 1.57 0.36 0.90
C GLY A 160 0.19 -0.24 0.73
N LEU A 161 -0.84 0.57 0.95
CA LEU A 161 -2.24 0.23 0.66
C LEU A 161 -2.78 1.33 -0.24
N VAL A 162 -2.52 1.20 -1.54
CA VAL A 162 -2.76 2.27 -2.52
C VAL A 162 -4.02 1.95 -3.32
N ASP A 163 -4.86 2.95 -3.61
CA ASP A 163 -6.08 2.76 -4.41
C ASP A 163 -6.98 1.61 -3.89
N SER A 164 -7.00 1.40 -2.57
CA SER A 164 -7.61 0.19 -1.97
C SER A 164 -9.02 0.43 -1.41
N GLY A 165 -9.52 1.66 -1.48
CA GLY A 165 -10.88 2.02 -1.05
C GLY A 165 -11.10 2.14 0.46
N LEU A 166 -10.03 2.29 1.25
CA LEU A 166 -10.14 2.47 2.71
C LEU A 166 -10.98 3.72 3.03
N GLU A 167 -12.01 3.58 3.87
CA GLU A 167 -12.92 4.70 4.21
C GLU A 167 -12.48 5.46 5.48
N PHE A 168 -11.76 4.78 6.37
CA PHE A 168 -11.22 5.35 7.61
C PHE A 168 -9.91 4.66 8.00
N LEU A 169 -9.12 5.34 8.83
CA LEU A 169 -7.87 4.81 9.37
C LEU A 169 -7.95 4.68 10.90
N VAL A 170 -7.53 3.55 11.44
CA VAL A 170 -7.37 3.36 12.89
C VAL A 170 -5.88 3.21 13.18
N MET A 171 -5.27 4.25 13.73
CA MET A 171 -3.82 4.29 13.96
C MET A 171 -3.34 3.19 14.91
N ASP A 172 -4.19 2.74 15.83
CA ASP A 172 -3.91 1.68 16.79
C ASP A 172 -3.42 0.37 16.12
N GLN A 173 -3.78 0.13 14.85
CA GLN A 173 -3.32 -1.03 14.07
C GLN A 173 -1.82 -1.00 13.74
N PHE A 174 -1.16 0.15 13.87
CA PHE A 174 0.28 0.30 13.65
C PHE A 174 1.09 0.26 14.97
N ASP A 175 0.44 -0.02 16.11
CA ASP A 175 1.11 0.02 17.40
C ASP A 175 2.32 -0.92 17.50
N GLY A 176 3.46 -0.32 17.85
CA GLY A 176 4.77 -0.94 17.97
C GLY A 176 5.29 -1.62 16.70
N LEU A 177 4.87 -1.16 15.53
CA LEU A 177 5.59 -1.36 14.26
C LEU A 177 6.84 -0.47 14.21
N ASN A 178 7.77 -0.71 15.14
CA ASN A 178 8.90 0.19 15.39
C ASN A 178 9.91 0.29 14.25
N LYS A 179 9.87 -0.65 13.29
CA LYS A 179 10.75 -0.68 12.11
C LYS A 179 10.11 -0.06 10.87
N LEU A 180 8.83 0.31 10.93
CA LEU A 180 8.12 0.86 9.78
C LEU A 180 8.79 2.16 9.35
N GLU A 181 9.32 2.19 8.13
CA GLU A 181 9.99 3.33 7.52
C GLU A 181 9.08 4.07 6.53
N GLU A 182 8.18 3.36 5.87
CA GLU A 182 7.26 3.92 4.88
C GLU A 182 5.83 3.41 5.09
N LEU A 183 4.91 4.37 5.19
CA LEU A 183 3.47 4.12 5.22
C LEU A 183 2.81 4.90 4.09
N ASN A 184 2.40 4.20 3.04
CA ASN A 184 1.69 4.76 1.91
C ASN A 184 0.22 4.32 1.93
N LEU A 185 -0.67 5.28 2.12
CA LEU A 185 -2.12 5.13 2.12
C LEU A 185 -2.79 6.03 1.06
N SER A 186 -2.04 6.40 0.01
CA SER A 186 -2.51 7.31 -1.02
C SER A 186 -3.64 6.73 -1.88
N GLY A 187 -4.51 7.58 -2.43
CA GLY A 187 -5.55 7.15 -3.38
C GLY A 187 -6.70 6.37 -2.74
N ASN A 188 -6.91 6.51 -1.43
CA ASN A 188 -8.04 5.87 -0.74
C ASN A 188 -9.22 6.84 -0.56
N ASN A 189 -10.24 6.40 0.18
CA ASN A 189 -11.41 7.21 0.53
C ASN A 189 -11.38 7.65 2.00
N ILE A 190 -10.19 7.80 2.59
CA ILE A 190 -10.05 8.02 4.03
C ILE A 190 -10.61 9.40 4.36
N ALA A 191 -11.75 9.43 5.05
CA ALA A 191 -12.39 10.66 5.47
C ALA A 191 -12.04 11.03 6.93
N ARG A 192 -11.64 10.03 7.74
CA ARG A 192 -11.36 10.18 9.17
C ARG A 192 -10.22 9.28 9.61
N ILE A 193 -9.39 9.80 10.51
CA ILE A 193 -8.33 9.07 11.20
C ILE A 193 -8.67 9.03 12.70
N TYR A 194 -8.67 7.82 13.26
CA TYR A 194 -8.93 7.55 14.67
C TYR A 194 -7.65 7.16 15.38
N VAL A 195 -7.42 7.74 16.56
CA VAL A 195 -6.28 7.46 17.42
C VAL A 195 -6.74 7.50 18.87
N ASN A 196 -6.57 6.40 19.61
CA ASN A 196 -7.07 6.30 20.99
C ASN A 196 -5.98 6.55 22.04
N PHE A 197 -4.71 6.48 21.65
CA PHE A 197 -3.56 6.62 22.52
C PHE A 197 -2.37 7.24 21.77
N PRO A 198 -1.35 7.77 22.48
CA PRO A 198 -0.13 8.27 21.84
C PRO A 198 0.49 7.22 20.93
N MET A 199 0.49 7.50 19.62
CA MET A 199 1.05 6.65 18.58
C MET A 199 2.51 7.01 18.35
N ARG A 200 3.38 5.99 18.37
CA ARG A 200 4.82 6.15 18.16
C ARG A 200 5.28 5.27 17.01
N LEU A 201 5.76 5.89 15.95
CA LEU A 201 6.41 5.22 14.83
C LEU A 201 7.84 5.76 14.70
N PRO A 202 8.78 5.24 15.52
CA PRO A 202 10.10 5.85 15.71
C PRO A 202 11.00 5.80 14.48
N SER A 203 10.73 4.90 13.52
CA SER A 203 11.54 4.76 12.30
C SER A 203 10.85 5.33 11.06
N LEU A 204 9.61 5.83 11.17
CA LEU A 204 8.83 6.25 10.01
C LEU A 204 9.45 7.49 9.38
N ARG A 205 9.82 7.40 8.10
CA ARG A 205 10.48 8.44 7.32
C ARG A 205 9.55 9.09 6.30
N CYS A 206 8.60 8.32 5.78
CA CYS A 206 7.66 8.74 4.75
C CYS A 206 6.23 8.35 5.15
N LEU A 207 5.34 9.33 5.19
CA LEU A 207 3.91 9.13 5.39
C LEU A 207 3.15 9.77 4.23
N GLN A 208 2.41 8.96 3.48
CA GLN A 208 1.61 9.42 2.35
C GLN A 208 0.13 9.18 2.61
N LEU A 209 -0.63 10.27 2.69
CA LEU A 209 -2.08 10.33 2.85
C LEU A 209 -2.72 11.14 1.71
N ASN A 210 -1.97 11.39 0.62
CA ASN A 210 -2.48 12.15 -0.51
C ASN A 210 -3.61 11.44 -1.25
N ASP A 211 -4.40 12.19 -2.01
CA ASP A 211 -5.53 11.67 -2.79
C ASP A 211 -6.51 10.88 -1.90
N ASN A 212 -6.98 11.53 -0.84
CA ASN A 212 -7.95 11.00 0.12
C ASN A 212 -9.09 12.02 0.34
N GLN A 213 -9.94 11.80 1.36
CA GLN A 213 -11.11 12.64 1.64
C GLN A 213 -11.04 13.34 3.01
N LEU A 214 -9.83 13.56 3.54
CA LEU A 214 -9.63 14.15 4.86
C LEU A 214 -10.13 15.59 4.88
N THR A 215 -10.96 15.93 5.86
CA THR A 215 -11.48 17.31 6.07
C THR A 215 -10.78 18.05 7.21
N ALA A 216 -10.24 17.30 8.16
CA ALA A 216 -9.40 17.77 9.24
C ALA A 216 -8.45 16.65 9.66
N ILE A 217 -7.35 17.02 10.31
CA ILE A 217 -6.39 16.09 10.91
C ILE A 217 -5.96 16.62 12.29
N ASP A 218 -5.94 15.72 13.28
CA ASP A 218 -5.49 16.01 14.65
C ASP A 218 -4.22 15.21 14.95
N LEU A 219 -3.13 15.95 15.17
CA LEU A 219 -1.80 15.39 15.36
C LEU A 219 -1.42 15.24 16.85
N SER A 220 -2.34 15.54 17.80
CA SER A 220 -2.07 15.55 19.25
C SER A 220 -1.35 14.29 19.76
N PHE A 221 -1.72 13.14 19.22
CA PHE A 221 -1.23 11.84 19.67
C PHE A 221 -0.11 11.28 18.80
N TRP A 222 0.38 12.03 17.81
CA TRP A 222 1.36 11.51 16.87
C TRP A 222 2.78 11.84 17.33
N HIS A 223 3.66 10.86 17.24
CA HIS A 223 5.09 11.04 17.51
C HIS A 223 5.92 10.19 16.55
N MET A 224 6.55 10.85 15.58
CA MET A 224 7.28 10.25 14.46
C MET A 224 8.58 11.04 14.25
N PRO A 225 9.57 10.91 15.16
CA PRO A 225 10.76 11.77 15.20
C PRO A 225 11.64 11.66 13.96
N GLU A 226 11.58 10.54 13.23
CA GLU A 226 12.35 10.31 12.00
C GLU A 226 11.60 10.72 10.72
N LEU A 227 10.37 11.25 10.82
CA LEU A 227 9.55 11.58 9.65
C LEU A 227 10.21 12.72 8.89
N THR A 228 10.47 12.51 7.60
CA THR A 228 11.12 13.51 6.72
C THR A 228 10.16 14.07 5.67
N THR A 229 9.23 13.23 5.22
CA THR A 229 8.26 13.55 4.18
C THR A 229 6.86 13.22 4.69
N PHE A 230 5.97 14.21 4.63
CA PHE A 230 4.55 14.03 4.94
C PHE A 230 3.70 14.58 3.80
N ASP A 231 3.00 13.70 3.08
CA ASP A 231 2.16 14.05 1.94
C ASP A 231 0.68 14.03 2.32
N LEU A 232 0.05 15.21 2.34
CA LEU A 232 -1.38 15.43 2.61
C LEU A 232 -2.08 16.06 1.40
N SER A 233 -1.41 16.10 0.24
CA SER A 233 -1.94 16.74 -0.96
C SER A 233 -3.24 16.10 -1.44
N SER A 234 -4.04 16.81 -2.24
CA SER A 234 -5.29 16.29 -2.83
C SER A 234 -6.24 15.71 -1.77
N ASN A 235 -6.57 16.51 -0.77
CA ASN A 235 -7.56 16.20 0.27
C ASN A 235 -8.58 17.34 0.37
N GLN A 236 -9.36 17.40 1.45
CA GLN A 236 -10.36 18.44 1.71
C GLN A 236 -10.04 19.19 3.01
N LEU A 237 -8.77 19.22 3.42
CA LEU A 237 -8.34 19.72 4.74
C LEU A 237 -8.56 21.22 4.86
N LYS A 238 -9.14 21.63 5.99
CA LYS A 238 -9.27 23.07 6.35
C LYS A 238 -8.21 23.54 7.34
N TYR A 239 -7.70 22.67 8.18
CA TYR A 239 -6.67 22.98 9.17
C TYR A 239 -6.03 21.68 9.68
N MET A 240 -4.83 21.79 10.24
CA MET A 240 -4.20 20.75 11.05
C MET A 240 -4.20 21.18 12.51
N ALA A 241 -4.77 20.38 13.39
CA ALA A 241 -4.85 20.65 14.82
C ALA A 241 -3.64 20.05 15.55
N HIS A 242 -3.17 20.77 16.58
CA HIS A 242 -2.15 20.31 17.53
C HIS A 242 -0.82 19.85 16.90
N TYR A 243 -0.45 20.45 15.77
CA TYR A 243 0.90 20.30 15.23
C TYR A 243 1.92 20.86 16.23
N ASN A 244 2.97 20.09 16.50
CA ASN A 244 4.12 20.52 17.28
C ASN A 244 5.41 20.02 16.61
N SER A 245 6.39 20.90 16.42
CA SER A 245 7.68 20.56 15.80
C SER A 245 8.39 19.40 16.49
N ASN A 246 8.21 19.23 17.81
CA ASN A 246 8.82 18.15 18.59
C ASN A 246 8.17 16.77 18.37
N GLN A 247 7.07 16.71 17.60
CA GLN A 247 6.46 15.45 17.18
C GLN A 247 7.15 14.89 15.94
N PHE A 248 7.79 15.75 15.14
CA PHE A 248 8.34 15.47 13.82
C PHE A 248 9.71 16.15 13.65
N ASP A 249 10.66 15.82 14.53
CA ASP A 249 11.96 16.49 14.67
C ASP A 249 12.76 16.64 13.36
N LYS A 250 12.61 15.67 12.46
CA LYS A 250 13.35 15.61 11.18
C LYS A 250 12.51 15.97 9.96
N LEU A 251 11.29 16.49 10.16
CA LEU A 251 10.42 16.81 9.04
C LEU A 251 11.09 17.90 8.21
N CYS A 252 11.17 17.67 6.90
CA CYS A 252 11.80 18.58 5.96
C CYS A 252 10.83 19.04 4.86
N ALA A 253 9.84 18.21 4.54
CA ALA A 253 8.87 18.48 3.50
C ALA A 253 7.46 18.06 3.95
N ILE A 254 6.54 19.02 3.89
CA ILE A 254 5.10 18.77 3.95
C ILE A 254 4.53 19.17 2.59
N LYS A 255 3.86 18.24 1.93
CA LYS A 255 3.05 18.52 0.74
C LYS A 255 1.60 18.65 1.18
N ALA A 256 0.99 19.77 0.83
CA ALA A 256 -0.31 20.20 1.34
C ALA A 256 -1.17 20.86 0.25
N GLU A 257 -0.73 20.85 -0.99
CA GLU A 257 -1.45 21.34 -2.15
C GLU A 257 -2.80 20.63 -2.34
N ARG A 258 -3.70 21.23 -3.14
CA ARG A 258 -5.02 20.67 -3.43
C ARG A 258 -5.82 20.29 -2.18
N ASN A 259 -5.99 21.27 -1.29
CA ASN A 259 -6.79 21.18 -0.07
C ASN A 259 -7.70 22.42 0.06
N LYS A 260 -8.52 22.49 1.12
CA LYS A 260 -9.44 23.61 1.38
C LYS A 260 -8.99 24.45 2.58
N TRP A 261 -7.69 24.74 2.67
CA TRP A 261 -7.09 25.36 3.85
C TRP A 261 -7.79 26.66 4.24
N ASN A 262 -8.07 26.82 5.52
CA ASN A 262 -8.54 28.08 6.06
C ASN A 262 -7.41 29.11 6.01
N CYS A 263 -7.69 30.31 5.51
CA CYS A 263 -6.63 31.30 5.30
C CYS A 263 -5.89 31.70 6.56
N LYS A 264 -6.64 31.99 7.61
CA LYS A 264 -6.06 32.41 8.87
C LYS A 264 -5.19 31.30 9.47
N TRP A 265 -5.67 30.06 9.42
CA TRP A 265 -4.89 28.92 9.90
C TRP A 265 -3.61 28.73 9.08
N LEU A 266 -3.71 28.77 7.75
CA LEU A 266 -2.57 28.58 6.85
C LEU A 266 -1.52 29.67 7.08
N GLU A 267 -1.98 30.89 7.25
CA GLU A 267 -1.17 32.06 7.57
C GLU A 267 -0.35 31.88 8.87
N GLU A 268 -1.01 31.42 9.93
CA GLU A 268 -0.37 31.12 11.23
C GLU A 268 0.59 29.93 11.13
N PHE A 269 0.20 28.89 10.38
CA PHE A 269 1.00 27.68 10.19
C PHE A 269 2.30 27.95 9.45
N LEU A 270 2.26 28.72 8.35
CA LEU A 270 3.45 29.10 7.58
C LEU A 270 4.42 29.94 8.42
N HIS A 271 3.89 30.86 9.23
CA HIS A 271 4.69 31.63 10.18
C HIS A 271 5.44 30.75 11.19
N ALA A 272 4.75 29.76 11.75
CA ALA A 272 5.34 28.83 12.70
C ALA A 272 6.39 27.89 12.05
N CYS A 273 6.29 27.66 10.74
CA CYS A 273 7.09 26.67 10.03
C CYS A 273 8.27 27.25 9.21
N PHE A 274 8.56 28.56 9.24
CA PHE A 274 9.66 29.21 8.46
C PHE A 274 11.09 28.59 8.56
N HIS A 275 11.29 27.51 9.32
CA HIS A 275 12.52 26.71 9.33
C HIS A 275 12.54 25.58 8.28
N PHE A 276 11.42 25.27 7.63
CA PHE A 276 11.34 24.24 6.59
C PHE A 276 11.86 24.77 5.25
N ARG A 277 12.93 24.16 4.72
CA ARG A 277 13.58 24.57 3.45
C ARG A 277 12.95 23.96 2.19
N GLY A 278 11.80 23.31 2.30
CA GLY A 278 11.21 22.52 1.22
C GLY A 278 9.69 22.49 1.27
N TYR A 279 9.05 23.63 1.03
CA TYR A 279 7.63 23.66 0.73
C TYR A 279 7.45 23.36 -0.75
N GLY A 280 6.81 22.23 -1.05
CA GLY A 280 6.31 21.94 -2.39
C GLY A 280 4.83 22.24 -2.45
N PHE A 281 4.45 23.50 -2.62
CA PHE A 281 3.15 23.82 -3.21
C PHE A 281 3.38 23.85 -4.72
N SER A 282 3.04 22.76 -5.41
CA SER A 282 3.18 22.67 -6.86
C SER A 282 2.08 23.47 -7.55
N GLU A 283 2.46 24.35 -8.49
CA GLU A 283 1.64 25.23 -9.36
C GLU A 283 0.71 24.51 -10.36
N GLN A 284 0.08 23.39 -9.97
CA GLN A 284 -0.80 22.69 -10.91
C GLN A 284 -2.18 22.41 -10.31
N GLN A 285 -3.11 23.27 -10.69
CA GLN A 285 -4.57 23.15 -10.73
C GLN A 285 -5.19 22.65 -9.40
N VAL A 286 -5.64 23.59 -8.57
CA VAL A 286 -6.54 23.35 -7.43
C VAL A 286 -7.89 24.01 -7.72
N GLU A 287 -8.88 23.29 -8.24
CA GLU A 287 -10.20 23.89 -8.47
C GLU A 287 -10.79 24.49 -7.18
N CYS A 288 -10.85 25.82 -7.15
CA CYS A 288 -11.51 26.57 -6.09
C CYS A 288 -13.02 26.52 -6.37
N ASP A 289 -13.77 26.06 -5.38
CA ASP A 289 -15.23 25.94 -5.46
C ASP A 289 -15.83 27.36 -5.57
N GLU A 290 -16.48 27.65 -6.71
CA GLU A 290 -16.96 29.00 -7.09
C GLU A 290 -17.96 29.60 -6.08
N ASP A 291 -18.58 28.75 -5.26
CA ASP A 291 -19.61 29.10 -4.28
C ASP A 291 -19.08 29.31 -2.84
N VAL A 292 -17.77 29.20 -2.60
CA VAL A 292 -17.23 29.45 -1.26
C VAL A 292 -17.02 30.94 -1.06
N GLU A 293 -17.73 31.50 -0.08
CA GLU A 293 -17.48 32.86 0.42
C GLU A 293 -15.98 33.09 0.63
N TRP A 294 -15.43 34.03 -0.15
CA TRP A 294 -14.03 34.48 -0.26
C TRP A 294 -13.35 34.94 1.05
N ARG A 295 -13.90 34.62 2.22
CA ARG A 295 -13.43 35.11 3.52
C ARG A 295 -12.74 34.05 4.37
N GLU A 296 -12.95 32.76 4.11
CA GLU A 296 -12.42 31.71 4.99
C GLU A 296 -11.50 30.70 4.32
N ASN A 297 -11.62 30.41 3.02
CA ASN A 297 -10.75 29.46 2.33
C ASN A 297 -9.64 30.19 1.56
N CYS A 298 -8.42 29.65 1.63
CA CYS A 298 -7.26 30.19 0.94
C CYS A 298 -7.15 29.68 -0.48
N CYS A 299 -7.67 30.50 -1.37
CA CYS A 299 -7.81 30.25 -2.79
C CYS A 299 -7.49 31.56 -3.53
N TYR A 300 -6.60 31.50 -4.52
CA TYR A 300 -6.41 32.59 -5.47
C TYR A 300 -6.43 32.04 -6.90
N GLY A 301 -7.41 32.48 -7.71
CA GLY A 301 -7.67 31.87 -9.01
C GLY A 301 -8.22 30.45 -8.89
N ASN A 302 -7.69 29.52 -9.70
CA ASN A 302 -8.00 28.08 -9.63
C ASN A 302 -6.89 27.32 -8.89
N GLU A 303 -6.22 27.95 -7.91
CA GLU A 303 -5.18 27.31 -7.12
C GLU A 303 -5.22 27.72 -5.62
N THR A 304 -4.88 26.80 -4.72
CA THR A 304 -4.53 27.11 -3.32
C THR A 304 -3.09 27.61 -3.32
N ASP A 305 -2.92 28.90 -3.58
CA ASP A 305 -1.61 29.50 -3.79
C ASP A 305 -1.01 30.04 -2.48
N VAL A 306 -0.03 29.30 -1.96
CA VAL A 306 0.79 29.72 -0.82
C VAL A 306 1.82 30.77 -1.20
N GLY A 307 2.31 30.76 -2.44
CA GLY A 307 3.18 31.80 -2.97
C GLY A 307 2.46 33.15 -3.09
N TYR A 308 1.16 33.15 -3.39
CA TYR A 308 0.34 34.37 -3.43
C TYR A 308 0.15 35.00 -2.05
N LEU A 309 0.06 34.23 -0.96
CA LEU A 309 0.01 34.79 0.39
C LEU A 309 1.34 35.46 0.79
N GLU A 310 2.47 34.86 0.42
CA GLU A 310 3.78 35.49 0.61
C GLU A 310 3.91 36.76 -0.25
N TYR A 311 3.48 36.71 -1.51
CA TYR A 311 3.43 37.87 -2.41
C TYR A 311 2.52 39.00 -1.88
N LEU A 312 1.31 38.68 -1.40
CA LEU A 312 0.39 39.66 -0.82
C LEU A 312 0.97 40.33 0.43
N ARG A 313 1.75 39.59 1.23
CA ARG A 313 2.48 40.12 2.39
C ARG A 313 3.66 40.99 1.99
N GLU A 314 4.46 40.58 1.01
CA GLU A 314 5.54 41.41 0.45
C GLU A 314 4.97 42.73 -0.07
N MET A 315 3.74 42.71 -0.59
CA MET A 315 3.03 43.86 -1.12
C MET A 315 2.19 44.63 -0.07
N GLN A 316 2.16 44.20 1.20
CA GLN A 316 1.35 44.80 2.29
C GLN A 316 -0.15 44.94 1.96
N LEU A 317 -0.71 44.02 1.17
CA LEU A 317 -2.10 44.08 0.72
C LEU A 317 -3.07 43.32 1.63
N ILE A 318 -2.55 42.54 2.57
CA ILE A 318 -3.24 41.90 3.69
C ILE A 318 -2.41 42.04 4.96
#